data_AF-A0A7J9KMU3-F1
#
_entry.id   AF-A0A7J9KMU3-F1
#
_cell.length_a   1.000
_cell.length_b   1.000
_cell.length_c   1.000
_cell.angle_alpha   90.00
_cell.angle_beta   90.00
_cell.angle_gamma   90.00
#
_symmetry.space_group_name_H-M   'P 1'
#
loop_
_entity.id
_entity.type
_entity.pdbx_description
1 polymer ?
#
loop_
_entity_poly.entity_id
_entity_poly.type
_entity_poly.pdbx_seq_one_letter_code
_entity_poly.pdbx_strand_id
1 'polypeptide(L)'
;MTALPIVETQSGDASVYILTNVICIIDGQIFLSPIYSMLELDLLLMWGISVSRSGSATQIKAMKQVASKSKLELAQFTELEAFAQFFFDLDKATQDLAQDQRL
;
A
#
# COMPACT_ATOMS: atom_id res chain seq x y z
N MET A 1 6.35 -1.88 -25.39
CA MET A 1 7.44 -2.30 -24.49
C MET A 1 7.07 -1.83 -23.09
N THR A 2 7.19 -2.66 -22.06
CA THR A 2 6.89 -2.30 -20.66
C THR A 2 8.18 -2.39 -19.86
N ALA A 3 8.55 -1.33 -19.14
CA ALA A 3 9.74 -1.29 -18.32
C ALA A 3 9.40 -1.52 -16.84
N LEU A 4 10.20 -2.34 -16.16
CA LEU A 4 10.11 -2.63 -14.74
C LEU A 4 11.48 -2.40 -14.09
N PRO A 5 11.87 -1.14 -13.84
CA PRO A 5 13.14 -0.84 -13.21
C PRO A 5 13.14 -1.28 -11.74
N ILE A 6 14.26 -1.83 -11.28
CA ILE A 6 14.48 -2.23 -9.89
C ILE A 6 15.50 -1.26 -9.29
N VAL A 7 15.18 -0.71 -8.11
CA VAL A 7 16.06 0.19 -7.37
C VAL A 7 16.17 -0.33 -5.94
N GLU A 8 17.39 -0.53 -5.47
CA GLU A 8 17.67 -0.91 -4.09
C GLU A 8 17.71 0.32 -3.20
N THR A 9 17.03 0.26 -2.06
CA THR A 9 17.09 1.29 -1.02
C THR A 9 18.01 0.83 0.11
N GLN A 10 18.86 1.74 0.57
CA GLN A 10 19.69 1.50 1.74
C GLN A 10 18.86 1.82 2.99
N SER A 11 18.66 0.84 3.86
CA SER A 11 17.87 0.97 5.10
C SER A 11 16.44 1.50 4.91
N GLY A 12 15.84 1.32 3.73
CA GLY A 12 14.50 1.83 3.43
C GLY A 12 14.42 3.35 3.22
N ASP A 13 15.55 4.06 3.09
CA ASP A 13 15.53 5.50 2.83
C ASP A 13 15.09 5.79 1.39
N ALA A 14 13.92 6.43 1.28
CA ALA A 14 13.32 6.81 0.00
C ALA A 14 13.91 8.11 -0.59
N SER A 15 14.77 8.80 0.15
CA SER A 15 15.24 10.17 -0.14
C SER A 15 16.56 10.24 -0.89
N VAL A 16 17.12 9.09 -1.25
CA VAL A 16 18.39 9.00 -1.99
C VAL A 16 18.20 9.54 -3.41
N TYR A 17 19.16 10.36 -3.87
CA TYR A 17 19.12 11.07 -5.16
C TYR A 17 18.71 10.18 -6.36
N ILE A 18 19.27 8.98 -6.45
CA ILE A 18 18.98 8.04 -7.54
C ILE A 18 17.49 7.64 -7.51
N LEU A 19 16.98 7.31 -6.33
CA LEU A 19 15.61 6.87 -6.17
C LEU A 19 14.62 8.01 -6.48
N THR A 20 14.90 9.22 -5.99
CA THR A 20 14.04 10.39 -6.29
C THR A 20 13.92 10.63 -7.79
N ASN A 21 15.03 10.56 -8.52
CA ASN A 21 15.02 10.72 -9.97
C ASN A 21 14.21 9.63 -10.67
N VAL A 22 14.34 8.37 -10.24
CA VAL A 22 13.59 7.26 -10.82
C VAL A 22 12.09 7.41 -10.54
N ILE A 23 11.69 7.76 -9.31
CA ILE A 23 10.28 7.99 -8.93
C ILE A 23 9.64 9.12 -9.77
N CYS A 24 10.41 10.15 -10.13
CA CYS A 24 9.91 11.23 -10.96
C CYS A 24 9.65 10.80 -12.42
N ILE A 25 10.36 9.79 -12.93
CA ILE A 25 10.28 9.34 -14.33
C ILE A 25 9.22 8.24 -14.53
N ILE A 26 9.04 7.36 -13.55
CA ILE A 26 8.14 6.20 -13.66
C ILE A 26 6.67 6.54 -13.40
N ASP A 27 5.77 5.72 -13.94
CA ASP A 27 4.31 5.85 -13.77
C ASP A 27 3.78 5.27 -12.46
N GLY A 28 4.63 4.62 -11.66
CA GLY A 28 4.21 3.99 -10.42
C GLY A 28 5.34 3.21 -9.78
N GLN A 29 5.18 2.90 -8.51
CA GLN A 29 6.18 2.21 -7.69
C GLN A 29 5.53 1.13 -6.84
N ILE A 30 6.25 0.03 -6.69
CA ILE A 30 6.01 -1.04 -5.74
C ILE A 30 7.14 -0.96 -4.72
N PHE A 31 6.81 -0.60 -3.48
CA PHE A 31 7.79 -0.53 -2.41
C PHE A 31 7.71 -1.77 -1.54
N LEU A 32 8.86 -2.41 -1.34
CA LEU A 32 8.98 -3.63 -0.56
C LEU A 32 9.71 -3.31 0.74
N SER A 33 9.14 -3.68 1.88
CA SER A 33 9.76 -3.48 3.19
C SER A 33 10.20 -4.79 3.83
N PRO A 34 11.43 -4.85 4.37
CA PRO A 34 11.90 -6.03 5.09
C PRO A 34 11.17 -6.25 6.42
N ILE A 35 10.49 -5.23 6.97
CA ILE A 35 9.74 -5.34 8.23
C ILE A 35 8.61 -6.37 8.10
N TYR A 36 7.92 -6.42 6.95
CA TYR A 36 6.87 -7.40 6.71
C TYR A 36 7.40 -8.83 6.60
N SER A 37 8.68 -9.00 6.21
CA SER A 37 9.33 -10.31 6.23
C SER A 37 9.53 -10.82 7.64
N MET A 38 9.70 -9.91 8.61
CA MET A 38 9.83 -10.27 10.03
C MET A 38 8.48 -10.60 10.68
N LEU A 39 7.37 -10.18 10.05
CA LEU A 39 5.99 -10.45 10.49
C LEU A 39 5.38 -11.68 9.80
N GLU A 40 6.19 -12.50 9.11
CA GLU A 40 5.76 -13.71 8.38
C GLU A 40 4.65 -13.44 7.33
N LEU A 41 4.57 -12.21 6.81
CA LEU A 41 3.67 -11.88 5.71
C LEU A 41 4.30 -12.36 4.39
N ASP A 42 3.54 -13.15 3.63
CA ASP A 42 3.95 -13.67 2.31
C ASP A 42 4.19 -12.55 1.27
N LEU A 43 3.66 -11.35 1.51
CA LEU A 43 3.81 -10.20 0.64
C LEU A 43 4.48 -9.04 1.38
N LEU A 44 5.64 -8.61 0.89
CA LEU A 44 6.42 -7.52 1.46
C LEU A 44 5.96 -6.11 1.04
N LEU A 45 4.77 -6.00 0.44
CA LEU A 45 4.28 -4.79 -0.21
C LEU A 45 3.80 -3.74 0.80
N MET A 46 4.41 -2.56 0.80
CA MET A 46 3.85 -1.40 1.51
C MET A 46 2.77 -0.71 0.68
N TRP A 47 1.50 -0.95 0.99
CA TRP A 47 0.37 -0.40 0.23
C TRP A 47 0.26 1.13 0.24
N GLY A 48 0.59 1.77 1.37
CA GLY A 48 0.44 3.22 1.56
C GLY A 48 1.34 4.07 0.64
N ILE A 49 2.57 3.61 0.40
CA ILE A 49 3.56 4.32 -0.43
C ILE A 49 3.67 3.77 -1.85
N SER A 50 3.13 2.57 -2.10
CA SER A 50 3.07 1.99 -3.44
C SER A 50 1.94 2.62 -4.25
N VAL A 51 2.23 3.06 -5.47
CA VAL A 51 1.29 3.83 -6.31
C VAL A 51 1.36 3.34 -7.74
N SER A 52 0.22 3.35 -8.42
CA SER A 52 0.14 3.28 -9.87
C SER A 52 -0.64 4.49 -10.37
N ARG A 53 -0.01 5.34 -11.20
CA ARG A 53 -0.65 6.53 -11.79
C ARG A 53 -1.67 6.15 -12.86
N SER A 54 -1.50 5.01 -13.54
CA SER A 54 -2.50 4.51 -14.51
C SER A 54 -3.75 3.94 -13.81
N GLY A 55 -3.61 3.51 -12.55
CA GLY A 55 -4.72 3.09 -11.70
C GLY A 55 -5.58 1.99 -12.32
N SER A 56 -6.90 2.14 -12.22
CA SER A 56 -7.87 1.16 -12.76
C SER A 56 -8.10 1.26 -14.27
N ALA A 57 -7.48 2.22 -14.98
CA ALA A 57 -7.65 2.38 -16.42
C ALA A 57 -7.04 1.21 -17.21
N THR A 58 -6.00 0.58 -16.67
CA THR A 58 -5.29 -0.55 -17.29
C THR A 58 -5.78 -1.92 -16.81
N GLN A 59 -6.83 -1.98 -15.98
CA GLN A 59 -7.38 -3.23 -15.44
C GLN A 59 -8.56 -3.76 -16.28
N ILE A 60 -8.75 -5.08 -16.26
CA ILE A 60 -9.94 -5.71 -16.83
C ILE A 60 -11.21 -5.29 -16.06
N LYS A 61 -12.36 -5.23 -16.74
CA LYS A 61 -13.63 -4.77 -16.14
C LYS A 61 -14.01 -5.52 -14.86
N ALA A 62 -13.80 -6.84 -14.82
CA ALA A 62 -14.07 -7.67 -13.65
C ALA A 62 -13.21 -7.24 -12.44
N MET A 63 -11.91 -7.03 -12.64
CA MET A 63 -11.00 -6.58 -11.58
C MET A 63 -11.38 -5.19 -11.08
N LYS A 64 -11.73 -4.27 -11.98
CA LYS A 64 -12.17 -2.93 -11.60
C LYS A 64 -13.43 -2.94 -10.74
N GLN A 65 -14.37 -3.84 -10.99
CA GLN A 65 -15.60 -3.95 -10.18
C GLN A 65 -15.32 -4.39 -8.75
N VAL A 66 -14.38 -5.32 -8.55
CA VAL A 66 -14.09 -5.89 -7.23
C VAL A 66 -13.07 -5.06 -6.45
N ALA A 67 -12.00 -4.59 -7.12
CA ALA A 67 -10.83 -4.00 -6.45
C ALA A 67 -10.79 -2.46 -6.45
N SER A 68 -11.80 -1.77 -7.01
CA SER A 68 -11.77 -0.30 -7.15
C SER A 68 -11.75 0.45 -5.81
N LYS A 69 -12.33 -0.12 -4.76
CA LYS A 69 -12.39 0.48 -3.42
C LYS A 69 -11.34 -0.05 -2.46
N SER A 70 -10.76 -1.22 -2.74
CA SER A 70 -9.88 -1.93 -1.82
C SER A 70 -8.68 -1.10 -1.34
N LYS A 71 -8.07 -0.28 -2.22
CA LYS A 71 -6.96 0.58 -1.79
C LYS A 71 -7.38 1.67 -0.78
N LEU A 72 -8.57 2.23 -0.96
CA LEU A 72 -9.11 3.25 -0.06
C LEU A 72 -9.54 2.61 1.27
N GLU A 73 -10.21 1.47 1.20
CA GLU A 73 -10.61 0.70 2.38
C GLU A 73 -9.39 0.28 3.21
N LEU A 74 -8.32 -0.21 2.57
CA LEU A 74 -7.08 -0.57 3.26
C LEU A 74 -6.36 0.64 3.89
N ALA A 75 -6.40 1.80 3.23
CA ALA A 75 -5.83 3.04 3.78
C ALA A 75 -6.59 3.48 5.03
N GLN A 76 -7.93 3.46 4.97
CA GLN A 76 -8.80 3.75 6.12
C GLN A 76 -8.57 2.76 7.25
N PHE A 77 -8.44 1.46 6.94
CA PHE A 77 -8.13 0.44 7.93
C PHE A 77 -6.77 0.68 8.60
N THR A 78 -5.74 1.01 7.84
CA THR A 78 -4.39 1.27 8.38
C THR A 78 -4.38 2.50 9.28
N GLU A 79 -5.09 3.57 8.89
CA GLU A 79 -5.26 4.77 9.73
C GLU A 79 -6.02 4.45 11.02
N LEU A 80 -7.06 3.61 10.93
CA LEU A 80 -7.87 3.18 12.05
C LEU A 80 -7.11 2.28 13.02
N GLU A 81 -6.31 1.35 12.52
CA GLU A 81 -5.45 0.47 13.33
C GLU A 81 -4.46 1.31 14.14
N ALA A 82 -3.81 2.28 13.49
CA ALA A 82 -2.91 3.21 14.16
C ALA A 82 -3.65 4.04 15.23
N PHE A 83 -4.90 4.45 14.98
CA PHE A 83 -5.72 5.20 15.93
C PHE A 83 -6.22 4.35 17.11
N ALA A 84 -6.64 3.11 16.84
CA ALA A 84 -7.17 2.16 17.81
C ALA A 84 -6.14 1.72 18.86
N GLN A 85 -4.84 1.77 18.53
CA GLN A 85 -3.77 1.49 19.49
C GLN A 85 -3.71 2.50 20.66
N PHE A 86 -4.31 3.69 20.50
CA PHE A 86 -4.25 4.76 21.51
C PHE A 86 -5.56 5.00 22.29
N PHE A 87 -6.70 4.48 21.82
CA PHE A 87 -8.01 4.73 22.43
C PHE A 87 -8.79 3.44 22.68
N PHE A 88 -9.23 3.25 23.94
CA PHE A 88 -9.96 2.06 24.39
C PHE A 88 -11.46 2.05 24.06
N ASP A 89 -12.03 3.18 23.62
CA ASP A 89 -13.47 3.31 23.35
C ASP A 89 -13.68 3.66 21.87
N LEU A 90 -13.84 2.62 21.07
CA LEU A 90 -14.03 2.74 19.62
C LEU A 90 -15.53 2.68 19.30
N ASP A 91 -16.03 3.68 18.56
CA ASP A 91 -17.42 3.71 18.07
C ASP A 91 -17.75 2.47 17.22
N LYS A 92 -19.04 2.07 17.17
CA LYS A 92 -19.49 0.87 16.45
C LYS A 92 -19.06 0.84 14.97
N ALA A 93 -19.08 1.98 14.29
CA ALA A 93 -18.63 2.08 12.89
C ALA A 93 -17.13 1.77 12.74
N THR A 94 -16.32 2.15 13.73
CA THR A 94 -14.89 1.83 13.82
C THR A 94 -14.67 0.34 14.13
N GLN A 95 -15.54 -0.27 14.95
CA GLN A 95 -15.49 -1.70 15.23
C GLN A 95 -15.81 -2.55 13.99
N ASP A 96 -16.79 -2.15 13.19
CA ASP A 96 -17.16 -2.85 11.96
C ASP A 96 -16.04 -2.80 10.91
N LEU A 97 -15.35 -1.65 10.78
CA LEU A 97 -14.18 -1.52 9.92
C LEU A 97 -12.97 -2.32 10.45
N ALA A 98 -12.78 -2.39 11.77
CA ALA A 98 -11.71 -3.18 12.39
C ALA A 98 -11.93 -4.69 12.24
N GLN A 99 -13.17 -5.17 12.09
CA GLN A 99 -13.50 -6.57 11.83
C GLN A 99 -13.21 -7.02 10.38
N ASP A 100 -12.91 -6.09 9.48
CA ASP A 100 -12.60 -6.38 8.08
C ASP A 100 -11.15 -6.88 7.89
N GLN A 101 -10.69 -7.79 8.77
CA GLN A 101 -9.37 -8.44 8.70
C GLN A 101 -9.32 -9.59 7.66
N ARG A 102 -10.23 -9.61 6.68
CA ARG A 102 -10.38 -10.73 5.72
C ARG A 102 -9.85 -10.42 4.31
N LEU A 103 -9.27 -9.24 4.10
CA LEU A 103 -8.67 -8.82 2.83
C LEU A 103 -7.18 -9.14 2.76
#